data_AF-A0A962J353-F1
#
_entry.id   AF-A0A962J353-F1
#
_cell.length_a   1.000
_cell.length_b   1.000
_cell.length_c   1.000
_cell.angle_alpha   90.00
_cell.angle_beta   90.00
_cell.angle_gamma   90.00
#
_symmetry.space_group_name_H-M   'P 1'
#
loop_
_entity.id
_entity.type
_entity.pdbx_description
1 polymer ?
#
loop_
_entity_poly.entity_id
_entity_poly.type
_entity_poly.pdbx_seq_one_letter_code
_entity_poly.pdbx_strand_id
1 'polypeptide(L)'
;PGCIHCGFCNGFGCEVGAKSSTAVTMIPLAEATGKCELRTGCTVSRINTNEQGRVTEVVYWEEDGTEQAQRAKAVVLSANGAESARLLLLSESSRFPDGLANASGMVGKNLMFNGSSNVSGLFPEAVNAHKSVATTRVIHDFYSIDPKHGFYGGGGIDARSLSRGLPMAAAMRGSVFTGKRWGSEYKKALEQEFTHTCSFNGHTTSLPLSSNNVTLDPEVKDKWGRPALRTTFMNHPDDLATMKFFMERSMELMDAAGAIQKVSSYAQNGQRGGVHLLGTCRMGNDPATSVVNRYNRAHDVPNLYMVDGGSLVTSGRGQPTMTIMALAFRAADHLIQAARKGDV
;
A
#
# COMPACT_ATOMS: atom_id res chain seq x y z
N PRO A 1 12.55 23.35 -3.67
CA PRO A 1 13.06 23.40 -5.06
C PRO A 1 12.07 22.75 -6.03
N GLY A 2 12.11 23.11 -7.31
CA GLY A 2 11.32 22.44 -8.35
C GLY A 2 11.85 21.03 -8.69
N CYS A 3 11.08 20.25 -9.45
CA CYS A 3 11.52 18.94 -9.93
C CYS A 3 12.68 19.09 -10.92
N ILE A 4 13.76 18.33 -10.71
CA ILE A 4 14.92 18.29 -11.62
C ILE A 4 14.89 17.11 -12.61
N HIS A 5 13.77 16.39 -12.67
CA HIS A 5 13.55 15.31 -13.64
C HIS A 5 14.57 14.16 -13.59
N CYS A 6 15.09 13.82 -12.40
CA CYS A 6 16.19 12.87 -12.23
C CYS A 6 15.87 11.39 -12.51
N GLY A 7 14.60 10.98 -12.69
CA GLY A 7 14.25 9.56 -12.96
C GLY A 7 14.04 8.69 -11.71
N PHE A 8 14.61 9.06 -10.57
CA PHE A 8 14.66 8.20 -9.36
C PHE A 8 13.43 8.27 -8.44
N CYS A 9 12.25 8.63 -8.96
CA CYS A 9 11.05 8.78 -8.12
C CYS A 9 10.53 7.45 -7.54
N ASN A 10 10.81 6.33 -8.21
CA ASN A 10 10.19 5.04 -7.93
C ASN A 10 11.05 4.18 -6.99
N GLY A 11 10.74 4.22 -5.70
CA GLY A 11 11.44 3.45 -4.66
C GLY A 11 12.48 4.25 -3.87
N PHE A 12 12.71 5.52 -4.21
CA PHE A 12 13.68 6.37 -3.51
C PHE A 12 13.04 7.68 -3.03
N GLY A 13 13.69 8.28 -2.03
CA GLY A 13 13.49 9.69 -1.68
C GLY A 13 13.96 10.59 -2.83
N CYS A 14 13.36 11.76 -2.97
CA CYS A 14 13.83 12.74 -3.96
C CYS A 14 15.00 13.52 -3.38
N GLU A 15 16.15 13.46 -4.05
CA GLU A 15 17.40 14.07 -3.60
C GLU A 15 17.31 15.60 -3.42
N VAL A 16 16.39 16.26 -4.14
CA VAL A 16 16.12 17.70 -4.03
C VAL A 16 14.83 18.04 -3.28
N GLY A 17 14.16 17.03 -2.70
CA GLY A 17 12.90 17.22 -1.96
C GLY A 17 11.72 17.71 -2.81
N ALA A 18 11.74 17.51 -4.13
CA ALA A 18 10.64 17.97 -5.00
C ALA A 18 9.44 17.00 -5.04
N LYS A 19 9.66 15.71 -4.73
CA LYS A 19 8.60 14.71 -4.61
C LYS A 19 8.01 14.78 -3.21
N SER A 20 6.69 14.96 -3.12
CA SER A 20 5.97 14.91 -1.84
C SER A 20 6.15 13.56 -1.13
N SER A 21 6.49 13.62 0.15
CA SER A 21 6.50 12.52 1.11
C SER A 21 6.29 13.09 2.51
N THR A 22 5.91 12.27 3.48
CA THR A 22 5.75 12.71 4.88
C THR A 22 7.05 13.29 5.46
N ALA A 23 8.20 12.74 5.08
CA ALA A 23 9.53 13.21 5.49
C ALA A 23 9.89 14.60 4.95
N VAL A 24 9.29 15.03 3.83
CA VAL A 24 9.55 16.34 3.21
C VAL A 24 8.44 17.35 3.51
N THR A 25 7.23 16.89 3.88
CA THR A 25 6.05 17.73 4.04
C THR A 25 5.54 17.76 5.49
N MET A 26 4.74 16.77 5.89
CA MET A 26 3.96 16.83 7.12
C MET A 26 4.80 16.72 8.40
N ILE A 27 5.86 15.91 8.41
CA ILE A 27 6.70 15.72 9.61
C ILE A 27 7.47 17.00 9.95
N PRO A 28 8.22 17.63 9.02
CA PRO A 28 8.90 18.89 9.30
C PRO A 28 7.94 20.01 9.75
N LEU A 29 6.75 20.09 9.17
CA LEU A 29 5.73 21.05 9.58
C LEU A 29 5.23 20.79 11.00
N ALA A 30 5.05 19.53 11.39
CA ALA A 30 4.63 19.15 12.74
C ALA A 30 5.73 19.44 13.77
N GLU A 31 6.98 19.08 13.49
CA GLU A 31 8.12 19.34 14.38
C GLU A 31 8.36 20.84 14.59
N ALA A 32 8.23 21.65 13.53
CA ALA A 32 8.37 23.11 13.59
C ALA A 32 7.38 23.80 14.54
N THR A 33 6.29 23.13 14.93
CA THR A 33 5.35 23.64 15.94
C THR A 33 5.90 23.60 17.37
N GLY A 34 6.97 22.83 17.62
CA GLY A 34 7.48 22.54 18.96
C GLY A 34 6.58 21.60 19.78
N LYS A 35 5.55 21.01 19.17
CA LYS A 35 4.55 20.15 19.83
C LYS A 35 4.55 18.71 19.30
N CYS A 36 5.49 18.37 18.42
CA CYS A 36 5.67 17.05 17.85
C CYS A 36 7.09 16.57 18.15
N GLU A 37 7.19 15.36 18.69
CA GLU A 37 8.45 14.65 18.88
C GLU A 37 8.46 13.44 17.95
N LEU A 38 9.50 13.31 17.14
CA LEU A 38 9.73 12.14 16.29
C LEU A 38 10.76 11.21 16.92
N ARG A 39 10.36 9.98 17.24
CA ARG A 39 11.27 8.92 17.67
C ARG A 39 11.43 7.87 16.58
N THR A 40 12.63 7.79 16.00
CA THR A 40 13.00 6.77 15.00
C THR A 40 13.70 5.59 15.68
N GLY A 41 13.77 4.44 14.99
CA GLY A 41 14.34 3.23 15.59
C GLY A 41 13.43 2.54 16.61
N CYS A 42 12.23 3.08 16.84
CA CYS A 42 11.25 2.52 17.77
C CYS A 42 10.27 1.57 17.07
N THR A 43 10.04 0.40 17.64
CA THR A 43 9.03 -0.58 17.19
C THR A 43 7.97 -0.76 18.25
N VAL A 44 6.73 -0.33 17.98
CA VAL A 44 5.61 -0.57 18.89
C VAL A 44 5.34 -2.07 19.02
N SER A 45 5.24 -2.53 20.27
CA SER A 45 5.04 -3.93 20.63
C SER A 45 3.61 -4.24 21.08
N ARG A 46 2.98 -3.31 21.82
CA ARG A 46 1.65 -3.48 22.40
C ARG A 46 0.96 -2.14 22.65
N ILE A 47 -0.37 -2.13 22.61
CA ILE A 47 -1.20 -1.02 23.09
C ILE A 47 -2.02 -1.52 24.28
N ASN A 48 -1.86 -0.89 25.45
CA ASN A 48 -2.55 -1.30 26.68
C ASN A 48 -3.78 -0.44 26.96
N THR A 49 -4.80 -1.04 27.58
CA THR A 49 -6.03 -0.36 27.99
C THR A 49 -6.30 -0.51 29.49
N ASN A 50 -7.07 0.42 30.06
CA ASN A 50 -7.66 0.26 31.38
C ASN A 50 -8.89 -0.68 31.35
N GLU A 51 -9.48 -0.92 32.52
CA GLU A 51 -10.68 -1.77 32.69
C GLU A 51 -11.89 -1.25 31.90
N GLN A 52 -11.98 0.06 31.65
CA GLN A 52 -13.03 0.68 30.85
C GLN A 52 -12.77 0.58 29.34
N GLY A 53 -11.68 -0.07 28.91
CA GLY A 53 -11.33 -0.24 27.50
C GLY A 53 -10.78 1.02 26.83
N ARG A 54 -10.29 2.00 27.60
CA ARG A 54 -9.56 3.15 27.05
C ARG A 54 -8.07 2.87 27.03
N VAL A 55 -7.41 3.22 25.93
CA VAL A 55 -5.95 3.18 25.81
C VAL A 55 -5.31 4.04 26.91
N THR A 56 -4.29 3.50 27.56
CA THR A 56 -3.53 4.20 28.61
C THR A 56 -2.10 4.47 28.18
N GLU A 57 -1.51 3.57 27.41
CA GLU A 57 -0.12 3.63 26.98
C GLU A 57 0.15 2.79 25.74
N VAL A 58 1.28 3.09 25.10
CA VAL A 58 1.89 2.30 24.03
C VAL A 58 3.23 1.79 24.52
N VAL A 59 3.44 0.48 24.43
CA VAL A 59 4.72 -0.18 24.72
C VAL A 59 5.49 -0.32 23.42
N TYR A 60 6.77 0.01 23.43
CA TYR A 60 7.64 -0.08 22.26
C TYR A 60 9.07 -0.45 22.65
N TRP A 61 9.81 -1.01 21.70
CA TRP A 61 11.25 -1.25 21.84
C TRP A 61 12.04 -0.20 21.07
N GLU A 62 13.16 0.24 21.66
CA GLU A 62 14.20 1.01 20.98
C GLU A 62 15.06 0.11 20.08
N GLU A 63 16.01 0.71 19.37
CA GLU A 63 16.84 -0.02 18.40
C GLU A 63 17.71 -1.10 19.04
N ASP A 64 18.16 -0.87 20.29
CA ASP A 64 18.93 -1.79 21.11
C ASP A 64 18.08 -2.88 21.79
N GLY A 65 16.75 -2.80 21.67
CA GLY A 65 15.80 -3.71 22.31
C GLY A 65 15.31 -3.28 23.69
N THR A 66 15.73 -2.12 24.19
CA THR A 66 15.20 -1.56 25.44
C THR A 66 13.70 -1.31 25.33
N GLU A 67 12.92 -1.83 26.27
CA GLU A 67 11.48 -1.63 26.33
C GLU A 67 11.12 -0.32 27.04
N GLN A 68 10.18 0.41 26.45
CA GLN A 68 9.65 1.67 26.94
C GLN A 68 8.14 1.64 26.96
N ALA A 69 7.54 2.41 27.85
CA ALA A 69 6.10 2.65 27.90
C ALA A 69 5.80 4.15 27.82
N GLN A 70 5.01 4.55 26.83
CA GLN A 70 4.58 5.95 26.65
C GLN A 70 3.10 6.08 26.96
N ARG A 71 2.78 6.77 28.05
CA ARG A 71 1.39 7.12 28.38
C ARG A 71 0.81 8.05 27.32
N ALA A 72 -0.46 7.81 26.96
CA ALA A 72 -1.15 8.56 25.92
C ALA A 72 -2.61 8.80 26.30
N LYS A 73 -3.14 10.00 25.98
CA LYS A 73 -4.58 10.29 26.09
C LYS A 73 -5.38 9.70 24.93
N ALA A 74 -4.77 9.63 23.76
CA ALA A 74 -5.31 8.99 22.58
C ALA A 74 -4.17 8.41 21.74
N VAL A 75 -4.48 7.38 20.94
CA VAL A 75 -3.54 6.76 20.00
C VAL A 75 -4.13 6.80 18.60
N VAL A 76 -3.30 7.21 17.64
CA VAL A 76 -3.60 7.11 16.20
C VAL A 76 -2.66 6.05 15.62
N LEU A 77 -3.22 4.93 15.20
CA LEU A 77 -2.51 3.82 14.62
C LEU A 77 -2.42 3.99 13.09
N SER A 78 -1.19 4.10 12.60
CA SER A 78 -0.87 4.33 11.18
C SER A 78 0.31 3.47 10.72
N ALA A 79 0.33 2.19 11.12
CA ALA A 79 1.44 1.28 10.87
C ALA A 79 1.44 0.66 9.47
N ASN A 80 0.47 1.01 8.61
CA ASN A 80 0.08 0.39 7.33
C ASN A 80 -1.03 -0.65 7.48
N GLY A 81 -1.75 -0.94 6.39
CA GLY A 81 -2.90 -1.82 6.42
C GLY A 81 -2.61 -3.31 6.63
N ALA A 82 -1.41 -3.73 7.00
CA ALA A 82 -1.14 -5.08 7.48
C ALA A 82 -0.54 -5.07 8.90
N GLU A 83 0.46 -4.22 9.15
CA GLU A 83 1.07 -4.11 10.49
C GLU A 83 0.11 -3.48 11.52
N SER A 84 -0.81 -2.60 11.13
CA SER A 84 -1.85 -2.11 12.04
C SER A 84 -2.74 -3.24 12.52
N ALA A 85 -3.19 -4.12 11.62
CA ALA A 85 -3.99 -5.29 11.98
C ALA A 85 -3.19 -6.27 12.85
N ARG A 86 -1.94 -6.55 12.48
CA ARG A 86 -1.05 -7.40 13.29
C ARG A 86 -0.84 -6.85 14.70
N LEU A 87 -0.58 -5.55 14.85
CA LEU A 87 -0.38 -4.94 16.17
C LEU A 87 -1.64 -5.01 17.03
N LEU A 88 -2.82 -4.83 16.45
CA LEU A 88 -4.09 -4.99 17.16
C LEU A 88 -4.27 -6.43 17.66
N LEU A 89 -4.01 -7.42 16.81
CA LEU A 89 -4.05 -8.85 17.18
C LEU A 89 -3.01 -9.19 18.26
N LEU A 90 -1.82 -8.60 18.22
CA LEU A 90 -0.78 -8.76 19.25
C LEU A 90 -1.12 -8.06 20.58
N SER A 91 -2.08 -7.12 20.57
CA SER A 91 -2.48 -6.34 21.74
C SER A 91 -3.67 -6.98 22.48
N GLU A 92 -3.66 -8.31 22.62
CA GLU A 92 -4.65 -9.03 23.42
C GLU A 92 -4.54 -8.69 24.91
N SER A 93 -5.69 -8.80 25.60
CA SER A 93 -5.81 -8.64 27.05
C SER A 93 -7.01 -9.42 27.56
N SER A 94 -7.21 -9.49 28.88
CA SER A 94 -8.41 -10.12 29.45
C SER A 94 -9.73 -9.51 28.96
N ARG A 95 -9.74 -8.21 28.62
CA ARG A 95 -10.90 -7.52 28.03
C ARG A 95 -11.03 -7.74 26.52
N PHE A 96 -9.91 -7.95 25.84
CA PHE A 96 -9.82 -8.12 24.39
C PHE A 96 -9.06 -9.42 24.06
N PRO A 97 -9.64 -10.59 24.35
CA PRO A 97 -8.94 -11.87 24.25
C PRO A 97 -8.54 -12.23 22.82
N ASP A 98 -9.26 -11.73 21.83
CA ASP A 98 -8.99 -11.97 20.40
C ASP A 98 -8.28 -10.78 19.73
N GLY A 99 -7.62 -9.93 20.52
CA GLY A 99 -6.92 -8.72 20.07
C GLY A 99 -7.70 -7.43 20.28
N LEU A 100 -6.96 -6.33 20.43
CA LEU A 100 -7.50 -4.99 20.65
C LEU A 100 -8.36 -4.55 19.46
N ALA A 101 -9.49 -3.90 19.76
CA ALA A 101 -10.41 -3.38 18.75
C ALA A 101 -11.09 -4.46 17.86
N ASN A 102 -11.06 -5.72 18.28
CA ASN A 102 -11.52 -6.85 17.48
C ASN A 102 -12.86 -7.46 17.95
N ALA A 103 -13.72 -6.71 18.65
CA ALA A 103 -15.02 -7.22 19.10
C ALA A 103 -15.92 -7.73 17.94
N SER A 104 -15.74 -7.21 16.72
CA SER A 104 -16.44 -7.67 15.52
C SER A 104 -15.82 -8.91 14.85
N GLY A 105 -14.61 -9.30 15.28
CA GLY A 105 -13.80 -10.30 14.60
C GLY A 105 -13.36 -9.87 13.19
N MET A 106 -13.35 -8.57 12.88
CA MET A 106 -13.04 -8.03 11.55
C MET A 106 -11.61 -7.55 11.38
N VAL A 107 -10.83 -7.42 12.46
CA VAL A 107 -9.40 -7.09 12.37
C VAL A 107 -8.69 -8.17 11.55
N GLY A 108 -7.88 -7.71 10.59
CA GLY A 108 -7.16 -8.56 9.66
C GLY A 108 -7.96 -9.00 8.43
N LYS A 109 -9.30 -8.99 8.44
CA LYS A 109 -10.12 -9.51 7.34
C LYS A 109 -10.30 -8.52 6.18
N ASN A 110 -10.67 -9.03 5.00
CA ASN A 110 -10.92 -8.25 3.79
C ASN A 110 -9.68 -7.56 3.21
N LEU A 111 -8.52 -8.21 3.36
CA LEU A 111 -7.29 -7.73 2.76
C LEU A 111 -7.48 -7.60 1.24
N MET A 112 -7.08 -6.46 0.69
CA MET A 112 -7.05 -6.18 -0.75
C MET A 112 -5.67 -5.63 -1.15
N PHE A 113 -5.19 -6.00 -2.35
CA PHE A 113 -3.89 -5.57 -2.89
C PHE A 113 -3.93 -4.60 -4.08
N ASN A 114 -5.14 -4.30 -4.60
CA ASN A 114 -5.37 -3.90 -6.01
C ASN A 114 -4.85 -4.96 -7.00
N GLY A 115 -5.53 -5.09 -8.14
CA GLY A 115 -5.03 -5.90 -9.25
C GLY A 115 -4.03 -5.10 -10.10
N SER A 116 -3.15 -5.81 -10.81
CA SER A 116 -2.23 -5.18 -11.75
C SER A 116 -1.92 -6.06 -12.95
N SER A 117 -1.70 -5.41 -14.09
CA SER A 117 -1.11 -6.01 -15.28
C SER A 117 0.01 -5.14 -15.82
N ASN A 118 0.93 -5.73 -16.56
CA ASN A 118 2.03 -5.05 -17.22
C ASN A 118 2.12 -5.52 -18.66
N VAL A 119 2.31 -4.58 -19.58
CA VAL A 119 2.74 -4.83 -20.96
C VAL A 119 3.95 -3.97 -21.23
N SER A 120 5.02 -4.56 -21.74
CA SER A 120 6.26 -3.86 -22.06
C SER A 120 6.61 -4.05 -23.52
N GLY A 121 6.98 -2.97 -24.19
CA GLY A 121 7.34 -2.97 -25.60
C GLY A 121 8.81 -2.61 -25.81
N LEU A 122 9.43 -3.21 -26.82
CA LEU A 122 10.69 -2.79 -27.39
C LEU A 122 10.41 -1.96 -28.64
N PHE A 123 11.13 -0.85 -28.80
CA PHE A 123 10.96 0.09 -29.89
C PHE A 123 12.22 0.17 -30.76
N PRO A 124 12.11 0.53 -32.04
CA PRO A 124 13.27 0.73 -32.90
C PRO A 124 14.08 1.97 -32.49
N GLU A 125 13.41 2.99 -31.94
CA GLU A 125 14.01 4.23 -31.47
C GLU A 125 14.11 4.30 -29.94
N ALA A 126 15.03 5.11 -29.43
CA ALA A 126 15.25 5.25 -28.00
C ALA A 126 14.10 6.05 -27.34
N VAL A 127 13.30 5.36 -26.52
CA VAL A 127 12.17 5.95 -25.77
C VAL A 127 12.62 6.64 -24.48
N ASN A 128 13.68 6.14 -23.84
CA ASN A 128 14.27 6.67 -22.61
C ASN A 128 13.26 6.85 -21.46
N ALA A 129 12.34 5.90 -21.28
CA ALA A 129 11.27 5.97 -20.27
C ALA A 129 11.74 6.04 -18.80
N HIS A 130 13.05 5.87 -18.55
CA HIS A 130 13.67 6.02 -17.24
C HIS A 130 13.92 7.48 -16.84
N LYS A 131 13.90 8.42 -17.80
CA LYS A 131 14.14 9.85 -17.54
C LYS A 131 12.87 10.50 -16.99
N SER A 132 13.03 11.58 -16.22
CA SER A 132 11.92 12.39 -15.70
C SER A 132 11.08 11.70 -14.61
N VAL A 133 9.89 12.22 -14.34
CA VAL A 133 8.96 11.68 -13.35
C VAL A 133 8.47 10.30 -13.81
N ALA A 134 8.47 9.33 -12.89
CA ALA A 134 8.21 7.92 -13.21
C ALA A 134 6.86 7.65 -13.89
N THR A 135 5.86 8.47 -13.61
CA THR A 135 4.55 8.47 -14.27
C THR A 135 4.17 9.91 -14.58
N THR A 136 3.98 10.24 -15.86
CA THR A 136 3.55 11.59 -16.30
C THR A 136 2.18 11.60 -16.95
N ARG A 137 1.68 10.43 -17.36
CA ARG A 137 0.43 10.27 -18.11
C ARG A 137 -0.33 9.06 -17.59
N VAL A 138 -1.64 9.20 -17.47
CA VAL A 138 -2.56 8.14 -17.05
C VAL A 138 -3.80 8.19 -17.92
N ILE A 139 -4.26 7.03 -18.39
CA ILE A 139 -5.52 6.85 -19.10
C ILE A 139 -6.58 6.43 -18.08
N HIS A 140 -7.70 7.15 -18.04
CA HIS A 140 -8.82 6.91 -17.14
C HIS A 140 -10.11 6.51 -17.87
N ASP A 141 -10.04 6.23 -19.17
CA ASP A 141 -11.20 5.83 -19.98
C ASP A 141 -11.87 4.56 -19.42
N PHE A 142 -11.09 3.71 -18.75
CA PHE A 142 -11.54 2.47 -18.10
C PHE A 142 -11.67 2.61 -16.57
N TYR A 143 -11.75 3.84 -16.05
CA TYR A 143 -11.91 4.10 -14.63
C TYR A 143 -13.25 3.58 -14.11
N SER A 144 -14.24 3.38 -14.96
CA SER A 144 -15.38 2.50 -14.67
C SER A 144 -15.63 1.66 -15.92
N ILE A 145 -15.84 0.36 -15.75
CA ILE A 145 -16.10 -0.55 -16.87
C ILE A 145 -17.57 -0.97 -16.80
N ASP A 146 -18.23 -1.03 -17.96
CA ASP A 146 -19.60 -1.53 -18.05
C ASP A 146 -19.65 -3.00 -17.60
N PRO A 147 -20.48 -3.37 -16.60
CA PRO A 147 -20.63 -4.75 -16.15
C PRO A 147 -20.99 -5.75 -17.26
N LYS A 148 -21.48 -5.29 -18.43
CA LYS A 148 -21.66 -6.14 -19.63
C LYS A 148 -20.38 -6.83 -20.11
N HIS A 149 -19.21 -6.36 -19.69
CA HIS A 149 -17.94 -7.06 -19.90
C HIS A 149 -17.80 -8.35 -19.06
N GLY A 150 -18.75 -8.63 -18.16
CA GLY A 150 -18.79 -9.84 -17.32
C GLY A 150 -18.07 -9.70 -15.97
N PHE A 151 -17.71 -8.46 -15.59
CA PHE A 151 -17.03 -8.13 -14.34
C PHE A 151 -17.30 -6.66 -13.95
N TYR A 152 -17.31 -6.32 -12.65
CA TYR A 152 -17.66 -4.97 -12.16
C TYR A 152 -16.48 -3.99 -12.11
N GLY A 153 -15.25 -4.49 -12.25
CA GLY A 153 -14.02 -3.75 -11.97
C GLY A 153 -13.78 -2.43 -12.73
N GLY A 154 -12.53 -1.99 -12.72
CA GLY A 154 -12.11 -0.74 -13.35
C GLY A 154 -10.76 -0.30 -12.83
N GLY A 155 -10.25 0.80 -13.39
CA GLY A 155 -8.88 1.17 -13.14
C GLY A 155 -8.31 2.23 -14.08
N GLY A 156 -7.00 2.40 -14.00
CA GLY A 156 -6.25 3.28 -14.90
C GLY A 156 -5.06 2.57 -15.53
N ILE A 157 -4.63 3.04 -16.70
CA ILE A 157 -3.38 2.60 -17.34
C ILE A 157 -2.37 3.73 -17.23
N ASP A 158 -1.17 3.45 -16.73
CA ASP A 158 -0.08 4.42 -16.74
C ASP A 158 1.15 3.94 -17.50
N ALA A 159 1.92 4.89 -18.04
CA ALA A 159 3.17 4.61 -18.74
C ALA A 159 4.36 4.75 -17.77
N ARG A 160 5.25 3.75 -17.76
CA ARG A 160 6.45 3.71 -16.92
C ARG A 160 7.64 3.09 -17.65
N SER A 161 8.83 3.17 -17.04
CA SER A 161 9.95 2.30 -17.38
C SER A 161 9.75 0.87 -16.84
N LEU A 162 10.10 -0.12 -17.67
CA LEU A 162 10.09 -1.55 -17.35
C LEU A 162 10.89 -1.90 -16.09
N SER A 163 12.03 -1.26 -15.88
CA SER A 163 12.92 -1.50 -14.74
C SER A 163 12.77 -0.46 -13.63
N ARG A 164 11.61 0.22 -13.54
CA ARG A 164 11.37 1.36 -12.64
C ARG A 164 12.34 2.53 -12.87
N GLY A 165 13.02 2.55 -14.02
CA GLY A 165 14.06 3.52 -14.37
C GLY A 165 15.44 3.21 -13.80
N LEU A 166 15.65 2.02 -13.23
CA LEU A 166 16.87 1.67 -12.50
C LEU A 166 17.80 0.80 -13.35
N PRO A 167 19.01 1.27 -13.71
CA PRO A 167 19.97 0.50 -14.50
C PRO A 167 20.36 -0.82 -13.85
N MET A 168 20.59 -0.82 -12.53
CA MET A 168 20.94 -2.04 -11.79
C MET A 168 19.80 -3.05 -11.80
N ALA A 169 18.54 -2.61 -11.65
CA ALA A 169 17.40 -3.52 -11.69
C ALA A 169 17.18 -4.10 -13.10
N ALA A 170 17.45 -3.33 -14.16
CA ALA A 170 17.48 -3.85 -15.52
C ALA A 170 18.57 -4.92 -15.68
N ALA A 171 19.78 -4.62 -15.18
CA ALA A 171 20.93 -5.51 -15.27
C ALA A 171 20.75 -6.83 -14.48
N MET A 172 20.06 -6.80 -13.33
CA MET A 172 19.82 -8.00 -12.53
C MET A 172 18.67 -8.86 -13.07
N ARG A 173 17.72 -8.26 -13.80
CA ARG A 173 16.59 -8.97 -14.40
C ARG A 173 17.02 -9.89 -15.56
N GLY A 174 18.03 -9.48 -16.31
CA GLY A 174 18.36 -10.07 -17.61
C GLY A 174 17.49 -9.53 -18.74
N SER A 175 17.82 -9.90 -19.98
CA SER A 175 17.07 -9.47 -21.16
C SER A 175 15.67 -10.07 -21.16
N VAL A 176 14.68 -9.21 -21.32
CA VAL A 176 13.27 -9.58 -21.30
C VAL A 176 12.82 -10.14 -22.64
N PHE A 177 13.41 -9.68 -23.74
CA PHE A 177 12.99 -10.05 -25.10
C PHE A 177 13.81 -11.19 -25.70
N THR A 178 15.07 -11.36 -25.28
CA THR A 178 15.94 -12.45 -25.78
C THR A 178 16.09 -13.60 -24.79
N GLY A 179 15.72 -13.39 -23.52
CA GLY A 179 15.93 -14.34 -22.43
C GLY A 179 17.39 -14.50 -21.99
N LYS A 180 18.34 -13.81 -22.63
CA LYS A 180 19.77 -13.88 -22.32
C LYS A 180 20.07 -13.17 -21.00
N ARG A 181 20.92 -13.77 -20.17
CA ARG A 181 21.28 -13.22 -18.84
C ARG A 181 22.78 -12.98 -18.64
N TRP A 182 23.61 -13.42 -19.58
CA TRP A 182 25.06 -13.31 -19.52
C TRP A 182 25.67 -13.30 -20.93
N GLY A 183 26.92 -12.85 -21.04
CA GLY A 183 27.69 -12.86 -22.29
C GLY A 183 27.51 -11.61 -23.15
N SER A 184 28.14 -11.62 -24.33
CA SER A 184 28.14 -10.50 -25.28
C SER A 184 26.74 -10.17 -25.81
N GLU A 185 25.92 -11.19 -26.08
CA GLU A 185 24.53 -11.02 -26.52
C GLU A 185 23.68 -10.31 -25.45
N TYR A 186 23.85 -10.69 -24.18
CA TYR A 186 23.16 -10.04 -23.09
C TYR A 186 23.57 -8.56 -22.94
N LYS A 187 24.87 -8.25 -23.03
CA LYS A 187 25.35 -6.86 -22.96
C LYS A 187 24.71 -5.98 -24.03
N LYS A 188 24.64 -6.49 -25.27
CA LYS A 188 23.96 -5.81 -26.39
C LYS A 188 22.47 -5.62 -26.12
N ALA A 189 21.80 -6.67 -25.64
CA ALA A 189 20.38 -6.60 -25.30
C ALA A 189 20.11 -5.61 -24.16
N LEU A 190 20.95 -5.56 -23.12
CA LEU A 190 20.81 -4.64 -22.00
C LEU A 190 20.93 -3.18 -22.45
N GLU A 191 21.92 -2.87 -23.29
CA GLU A 191 22.12 -1.53 -23.86
C GLU A 191 20.89 -1.05 -24.63
N GLN A 192 20.34 -1.95 -25.48
CA GLN A 192 19.15 -1.66 -26.26
C GLN A 192 17.91 -1.56 -25.37
N GLU A 193 17.60 -2.58 -24.58
CA GLU A 193 16.38 -2.69 -23.78
C GLU A 193 16.24 -1.56 -22.76
N PHE A 194 17.34 -1.14 -22.10
CA PHE A 194 17.25 -0.11 -21.07
C PHE A 194 16.78 1.25 -21.62
N THR A 195 17.11 1.55 -22.88
CA THR A 195 16.83 2.84 -23.52
C THR A 195 15.66 2.78 -24.50
N HIS A 196 15.35 1.60 -25.05
CA HIS A 196 14.33 1.40 -26.09
C HIS A 196 13.06 0.71 -25.58
N THR A 197 12.82 0.69 -24.27
CA THR A 197 11.61 0.09 -23.70
C THR A 197 10.76 1.07 -22.92
N CYS A 198 9.46 0.83 -22.96
CA CYS A 198 8.50 1.38 -22.00
C CYS A 198 7.45 0.32 -21.65
N SER A 199 6.71 0.58 -20.58
CA SER A 199 5.65 -0.29 -20.11
C SER A 199 4.36 0.49 -19.91
N PHE A 200 3.24 -0.15 -20.24
CA PHE A 200 1.93 0.21 -19.73
C PHE A 200 1.59 -0.69 -18.54
N ASN A 201 1.24 -0.10 -17.40
CA ASN A 201 0.73 -0.84 -16.26
C ASN A 201 -0.76 -0.56 -16.09
N GLY A 202 -1.57 -1.60 -16.08
CA GLY A 202 -2.95 -1.54 -15.63
C GLY A 202 -3.01 -1.62 -14.12
N HIS A 203 -3.71 -0.69 -13.47
CA HIS A 203 -3.98 -0.67 -12.04
C HIS A 203 -5.47 -0.86 -11.84
N THR A 204 -5.89 -1.94 -11.20
CA THR A 204 -7.29 -2.34 -11.15
C THR A 204 -7.82 -2.48 -9.72
N THR A 205 -9.14 -2.54 -9.60
CA THR A 205 -9.82 -2.93 -8.36
C THR A 205 -9.38 -4.31 -7.88
N SER A 206 -9.58 -4.53 -6.59
CA SER A 206 -9.61 -5.82 -5.90
C SER A 206 -10.82 -5.85 -4.96
N LEU A 207 -11.62 -6.92 -5.03
CA LEU A 207 -12.81 -7.06 -4.19
C LEU A 207 -12.45 -7.43 -2.73
N PRO A 208 -13.18 -6.88 -1.73
CA PRO A 208 -13.00 -7.25 -0.34
C PRO A 208 -13.61 -8.65 -0.08
N LEU A 209 -12.78 -9.65 0.13
CA LEU A 209 -13.20 -11.00 0.48
C LEU A 209 -12.89 -11.31 1.94
N SER A 210 -13.85 -11.82 2.70
CA SER A 210 -13.63 -12.20 4.10
C SER A 210 -12.61 -13.32 4.27
N SER A 211 -12.41 -14.15 3.23
CA SER A 211 -11.38 -15.17 3.16
C SER A 211 -9.96 -14.60 3.06
N ASN A 212 -9.81 -13.36 2.57
CA ASN A 212 -8.52 -12.70 2.46
C ASN A 212 -8.19 -11.98 3.76
N ASN A 213 -7.07 -12.31 4.38
CA ASN A 213 -6.77 -11.83 5.72
C ASN A 213 -5.29 -11.72 6.05
N VAL A 214 -5.04 -10.96 7.13
CA VAL A 214 -3.80 -10.92 7.90
C VAL A 214 -4.07 -11.56 9.26
N THR A 215 -3.27 -12.55 9.64
CA THR A 215 -3.28 -13.17 10.97
C THR A 215 -1.89 -13.22 11.57
N LEU A 216 -1.82 -13.63 12.83
CA LEU A 216 -0.57 -14.03 13.47
C LEU A 216 -0.16 -15.42 12.98
N ASP A 217 1.12 -15.59 12.65
CA ASP A 217 1.68 -16.89 12.31
C ASP A 217 1.93 -17.73 13.60
N PRO A 218 1.50 -19.00 13.66
CA PRO A 218 1.66 -19.82 14.85
C PRO A 218 3.10 -20.30 15.08
N GLU A 219 3.93 -20.34 14.03
CA GLU A 219 5.28 -20.93 14.08
C GLU A 219 6.36 -19.89 13.82
N VAL A 220 6.17 -19.06 12.79
CA VAL A 220 7.14 -18.05 12.38
C VAL A 220 7.08 -16.86 13.32
N LYS A 221 8.23 -16.45 13.82
CA LYS A 221 8.38 -15.30 14.72
C LYS A 221 9.24 -14.22 14.06
N ASP A 222 8.98 -12.97 14.41
CA ASP A 222 9.85 -11.86 14.05
C ASP A 222 11.14 -11.87 14.88
N LYS A 223 12.04 -10.92 14.60
CA LYS A 223 13.34 -10.81 15.29
C LYS A 223 13.22 -10.62 16.82
N TRP A 224 12.05 -10.23 17.31
CA TRP A 224 11.74 -10.00 18.73
C TRP A 224 10.98 -11.17 19.35
N GLY A 225 10.81 -12.28 18.63
CA GLY A 225 10.11 -13.46 19.12
C GLY A 225 8.57 -13.34 19.10
N ARG A 226 8.00 -12.26 18.54
CA ARG A 226 6.55 -12.13 18.37
C ARG A 226 6.08 -12.91 17.15
N PRO A 227 4.85 -13.44 17.12
CA PRO A 227 4.25 -14.01 15.92
C PRO A 227 4.44 -13.10 14.69
N ALA A 228 4.98 -13.66 13.61
CA ALA A 228 5.13 -12.95 12.35
C ALA A 228 3.78 -12.70 11.69
N LEU A 229 3.77 -11.81 10.69
CA LEU A 229 2.59 -11.56 9.88
C LEU A 229 2.38 -12.73 8.91
N ARG A 230 1.21 -13.37 8.96
CA ARG A 230 0.76 -14.34 7.96
C ARG A 230 -0.34 -13.73 7.10
N THR A 231 -0.15 -13.81 5.78
CA THR A 231 -1.17 -13.38 4.82
C THR A 231 -1.81 -14.58 4.15
N THR A 232 -3.15 -14.60 4.12
CA THR A 232 -3.93 -15.51 3.28
C THR A 232 -4.65 -14.70 2.23
N PHE A 233 -4.41 -14.97 0.96
CA PHE A 233 -4.96 -14.16 -0.13
C PHE A 233 -5.23 -15.00 -1.38
N MET A 234 -6.40 -14.78 -1.98
CA MET A 234 -6.72 -15.20 -3.33
C MET A 234 -7.54 -14.10 -4.00
N ASN A 235 -7.22 -13.80 -5.26
CA ASN A 235 -8.01 -12.87 -6.05
C ASN A 235 -9.40 -13.44 -6.34
N HIS A 236 -10.40 -12.57 -6.39
CA HIS A 236 -11.69 -12.96 -6.94
C HIS A 236 -11.57 -13.19 -8.47
N PRO A 237 -12.35 -14.10 -9.09
CA PRO A 237 -12.38 -14.23 -10.56
C PRO A 237 -12.62 -12.91 -11.31
N ASP A 238 -13.42 -12.00 -10.74
CA ASP A 238 -13.64 -10.64 -11.25
C ASP A 238 -12.33 -9.82 -11.30
N ASP A 239 -11.51 -9.90 -10.25
CA ASP A 239 -10.20 -9.21 -10.22
C ASP A 239 -9.30 -9.75 -11.34
N LEU A 240 -9.28 -11.07 -11.55
CA LEU A 240 -8.49 -11.72 -12.60
C LEU A 240 -8.98 -11.32 -14.00
N ALA A 241 -10.30 -11.28 -14.21
CA ALA A 241 -10.91 -10.84 -15.46
C ALA A 241 -10.58 -9.37 -15.77
N THR A 242 -10.65 -8.51 -14.75
CA THR A 242 -10.31 -7.09 -14.86
C THR A 242 -8.82 -6.92 -15.20
N MET A 243 -7.91 -7.64 -14.52
CA MET A 243 -6.47 -7.58 -14.84
C MET A 243 -6.18 -8.01 -16.27
N LYS A 244 -6.84 -9.09 -16.74
CA LYS A 244 -6.72 -9.56 -18.13
C LYS A 244 -7.21 -8.50 -19.13
N PHE A 245 -8.37 -7.88 -18.88
CA PHE A 245 -8.87 -6.79 -19.73
C PHE A 245 -7.87 -5.64 -19.86
N PHE A 246 -7.30 -5.19 -18.73
CA PHE A 246 -6.30 -4.11 -18.76
C PHE A 246 -5.00 -4.52 -19.47
N MET A 247 -4.60 -5.80 -19.36
CA MET A 247 -3.47 -6.33 -20.12
C MET A 247 -3.77 -6.28 -21.63
N GLU A 248 -4.95 -6.71 -22.07
CA GLU A 248 -5.36 -6.70 -23.48
C GLU A 248 -5.39 -5.29 -24.06
N ARG A 249 -6.01 -4.32 -23.37
CA ARG A 249 -6.00 -2.91 -23.77
C ARG A 249 -4.57 -2.35 -23.82
N SER A 250 -3.72 -2.72 -22.86
CA SER A 250 -2.31 -2.30 -22.86
C SER A 250 -1.50 -2.90 -24.00
N MET A 251 -1.86 -4.09 -24.50
CA MET A 251 -1.24 -4.68 -25.69
C MET A 251 -1.64 -3.92 -26.97
N GLU A 252 -2.90 -3.54 -27.10
CA GLU A 252 -3.38 -2.72 -28.23
C GLU A 252 -2.70 -1.34 -28.25
N LEU A 253 -2.59 -0.71 -27.07
CA LEU A 253 -1.85 0.55 -26.92
C LEU A 253 -0.38 0.41 -27.31
N MET A 254 0.25 -0.73 -26.98
CA MET A 254 1.65 -0.98 -27.32
C MET A 254 1.86 -1.18 -28.82
N ASP A 255 0.91 -1.83 -29.50
CA ASP A 255 0.93 -1.96 -30.97
C ASP A 255 0.74 -0.59 -31.63
N ALA A 256 -0.23 0.20 -31.17
CA ALA A 256 -0.47 1.54 -31.68
C ALA A 256 0.71 2.49 -31.45
N ALA A 257 1.48 2.27 -30.37
CA ALA A 257 2.70 3.02 -30.09
C ALA A 257 3.88 2.63 -31.02
N GLY A 258 3.80 1.52 -31.76
CA GLY A 258 4.83 1.08 -32.70
C GLY A 258 5.91 0.17 -32.11
N ALA A 259 5.61 -0.58 -31.05
CA ALA A 259 6.54 -1.55 -30.51
C ALA A 259 6.81 -2.68 -31.52
N ILE A 260 8.08 -3.06 -31.69
CA ILE A 260 8.51 -4.16 -32.58
C ILE A 260 8.48 -5.52 -31.89
N GLN A 261 8.50 -5.53 -30.56
CA GLN A 261 8.28 -6.71 -29.73
C GLN A 261 7.53 -6.29 -28.47
N LYS A 262 6.74 -7.19 -27.91
CA LYS A 262 6.02 -6.96 -26.65
C LYS A 262 5.98 -8.20 -25.78
N VAL A 263 6.01 -7.98 -24.47
CA VAL A 263 5.76 -9.00 -23.45
C VAL A 263 4.67 -8.52 -22.52
N SER A 264 3.91 -9.44 -21.95
CA SER A 264 2.83 -9.11 -21.03
C SER A 264 2.83 -10.03 -19.81
N SER A 265 2.25 -9.53 -18.71
CA SER A 265 2.08 -10.30 -17.49
C SER A 265 0.91 -9.77 -16.66
N TYR A 266 0.25 -10.68 -15.96
CA TYR A 266 -0.67 -10.41 -14.86
C TYR A 266 -0.76 -11.67 -13.99
N ALA A 267 -1.31 -11.56 -12.78
CA ALA A 267 -1.49 -12.73 -11.92
C ALA A 267 -2.62 -13.63 -12.47
N GLN A 268 -2.33 -14.89 -12.76
CA GLN A 268 -3.34 -15.86 -13.24
C GLN A 268 -3.85 -16.78 -12.13
N ASN A 269 -3.00 -17.13 -11.17
CA ASN A 269 -3.30 -18.06 -10.07
C ASN A 269 -3.28 -17.35 -8.71
N GLY A 270 -3.75 -16.11 -8.68
CA GLY A 270 -3.72 -15.24 -7.51
C GLY A 270 -2.39 -14.49 -7.33
N GLN A 271 -2.48 -13.29 -6.76
CA GLN A 271 -1.34 -12.48 -6.36
C GLN A 271 -0.70 -13.06 -5.10
N ARG A 272 0.64 -13.05 -5.05
CA ARG A 272 1.42 -13.50 -3.88
C ARG A 272 1.70 -12.38 -2.87
N GLY A 273 1.32 -11.15 -3.20
CA GLY A 273 1.60 -9.95 -2.42
C GLY A 273 1.20 -8.70 -3.20
N GLY A 274 1.16 -7.57 -2.51
CA GLY A 274 0.85 -6.27 -3.10
C GLY A 274 1.48 -5.14 -2.30
N VAL A 275 1.64 -3.98 -2.95
CA VAL A 275 2.17 -2.77 -2.31
C VAL A 275 1.08 -1.93 -1.64
N HIS A 276 -0.19 -2.15 -1.99
CA HIS A 276 -1.33 -1.51 -1.33
C HIS A 276 -1.95 -2.48 -0.35
N LEU A 277 -1.71 -2.28 0.94
CA LEU A 277 -2.27 -3.13 1.99
C LEU A 277 -3.56 -2.48 2.48
N LEU A 278 -4.71 -2.99 2.04
CA LEU A 278 -6.00 -2.32 2.23
C LEU A 278 -7.03 -3.20 2.94
N GLY A 279 -7.94 -2.60 3.70
CA GLY A 279 -9.18 -3.24 4.17
C GLY A 279 -9.16 -4.02 5.48
N THR A 280 -7.98 -4.30 6.03
CA THR A 280 -7.81 -5.15 7.24
C THR A 280 -8.38 -4.55 8.54
N CYS A 281 -8.75 -3.28 8.55
CA CYS A 281 -9.37 -2.60 9.68
C CYS A 281 -10.59 -1.80 9.20
N ARG A 282 -11.44 -2.45 8.39
CA ARG A 282 -12.47 -1.78 7.59
C ARG A 282 -13.34 -0.80 8.38
N MET A 283 -13.68 0.30 7.72
CA MET A 283 -14.62 1.30 8.22
C MET A 283 -16.08 0.87 8.04
N GLY A 284 -16.96 1.29 8.96
CA GLY A 284 -18.41 1.06 8.85
C GLY A 284 -19.19 1.73 9.97
N ASN A 285 -20.51 1.87 9.83
CA ASN A 285 -21.35 2.44 10.89
C ASN A 285 -21.79 1.39 11.92
N ASP A 286 -21.76 0.11 11.54
CA ASP A 286 -22.19 -1.00 12.38
C ASP A 286 -20.97 -1.63 13.08
N PRO A 287 -20.90 -1.59 14.42
CA PRO A 287 -19.80 -2.16 15.17
C PRO A 287 -19.73 -3.69 15.09
N ALA A 288 -20.77 -4.39 14.63
CA ALA A 288 -20.73 -5.84 14.44
C ALA A 288 -20.01 -6.25 13.14
N THR A 289 -19.85 -5.34 12.18
CA THR A 289 -19.34 -5.63 10.84
C THR A 289 -18.16 -4.74 10.42
N SER A 290 -17.65 -3.92 11.34
CA SER A 290 -16.51 -3.02 11.09
C SER A 290 -15.63 -2.83 12.31
N VAL A 291 -14.40 -2.37 12.09
CA VAL A 291 -13.40 -2.14 13.16
C VAL A 291 -13.46 -0.68 13.63
N VAL A 292 -13.56 0.24 12.66
CA VAL A 292 -13.66 1.67 12.93
C VAL A 292 -14.94 2.27 12.39
N ASN A 293 -15.42 3.30 13.07
CA ASN A 293 -16.56 4.08 12.63
C ASN A 293 -16.20 5.00 11.45
N ARG A 294 -17.20 5.72 10.92
CA ARG A 294 -17.04 6.69 9.82
C ARG A 294 -16.03 7.82 10.05
N TYR A 295 -15.43 7.96 11.24
CA TYR A 295 -14.39 8.94 11.56
C TYR A 295 -13.04 8.29 11.89
N ASN A 296 -12.85 7.03 11.49
CA ASN A 296 -11.63 6.24 11.76
C ASN A 296 -11.38 5.96 13.26
N ARG A 297 -12.38 6.15 14.13
CA ARG A 297 -12.31 5.83 15.56
C ARG A 297 -12.74 4.37 15.77
N ALA A 298 -12.01 3.60 16.58
CA ALA A 298 -12.43 2.25 16.97
C ALA A 298 -13.80 2.26 17.63
N HIS A 299 -14.61 1.23 17.40
CA HIS A 299 -15.95 1.15 17.98
C HIS A 299 -15.93 0.84 19.48
N ASP A 300 -15.04 -0.06 19.89
CA ASP A 300 -14.92 -0.64 21.23
C ASP A 300 -13.80 -0.01 22.09
N VAL A 301 -12.95 0.83 21.50
CA VAL A 301 -11.83 1.53 22.16
C VAL A 301 -11.94 3.05 21.94
N PRO A 302 -12.53 3.81 22.88
CA PRO A 302 -12.95 5.19 22.63
C PRO A 302 -11.84 6.18 22.25
N ASN A 303 -10.58 5.95 22.62
CA ASN A 303 -9.47 6.87 22.34
C ASN A 303 -8.44 6.26 21.38
N LEU A 304 -8.85 5.29 20.57
CA LEU A 304 -8.04 4.69 19.52
C LEU A 304 -8.61 5.04 18.14
N TYR A 305 -7.72 5.45 17.23
CA TYR A 305 -8.04 5.73 15.83
C TYR A 305 -7.13 4.90 14.92
N MET A 306 -7.61 4.51 13.74
CA MET A 306 -6.82 3.80 12.73
C MET A 306 -6.86 4.54 11.40
N VAL A 307 -5.71 5.03 10.97
CA VAL A 307 -5.58 5.87 9.78
C VAL A 307 -4.46 5.34 8.89
N ASP A 308 -4.85 4.44 8.01
CA ASP A 308 -4.03 3.91 6.93
C ASP A 308 -4.92 3.16 5.91
N GLY A 309 -4.28 2.41 5.00
CA GLY A 309 -4.94 1.55 4.02
C GLY A 309 -5.94 0.56 4.61
N GLY A 310 -5.72 0.08 5.84
CA GLY A 310 -6.58 -0.88 6.52
C GLY A 310 -8.02 -0.41 6.69
N SER A 311 -8.24 0.90 6.82
CA SER A 311 -9.58 1.48 7.00
C SER A 311 -10.45 1.50 5.74
N LEU A 312 -9.87 1.28 4.55
CA LEU A 312 -10.59 1.36 3.28
C LEU A 312 -11.57 0.19 3.11
N VAL A 313 -12.82 0.50 2.73
CA VAL A 313 -13.86 -0.52 2.47
C VAL A 313 -13.86 -1.06 1.04
N THR A 314 -13.18 -0.36 0.14
CA THR A 314 -12.92 -0.80 -1.23
C THR A 314 -11.47 -0.47 -1.54
N SER A 315 -10.85 -1.23 -2.43
CA SER A 315 -9.47 -0.98 -2.87
C SER A 315 -9.33 0.28 -3.75
N GLY A 316 -10.44 0.92 -4.11
CA GLY A 316 -10.47 2.01 -5.09
C GLY A 316 -10.07 1.53 -6.50
N ARG A 317 -10.01 2.48 -7.43
CA ARG A 317 -9.65 2.23 -8.84
C ARG A 317 -8.32 2.87 -9.24
N GLY A 318 -7.51 3.20 -8.23
CA GLY A 318 -6.25 3.93 -8.39
C GLY A 318 -5.39 3.84 -7.13
N GLN A 319 -4.34 4.66 -7.08
CA GLN A 319 -3.38 4.68 -5.97
C GLN A 319 -4.05 5.25 -4.69
N PRO A 320 -3.95 4.58 -3.53
CA PRO A 320 -4.80 4.87 -2.37
C PRO A 320 -4.32 6.05 -1.51
N THR A 321 -3.07 6.49 -1.66
CA THR A 321 -2.42 7.42 -0.72
C THR A 321 -3.16 8.74 -0.53
N MET A 322 -3.68 9.35 -1.60
CA MET A 322 -4.44 10.60 -1.48
C MET A 322 -5.73 10.41 -0.67
N THR A 323 -6.43 9.29 -0.86
CA THR A 323 -7.61 8.94 -0.05
C THR A 323 -7.22 8.71 1.41
N ILE A 324 -6.12 8.00 1.67
CA ILE A 324 -5.60 7.81 3.04
C ILE A 324 -5.31 9.16 3.71
N MET A 325 -4.68 10.10 3.00
CA MET A 325 -4.42 11.45 3.51
C MET A 325 -5.73 12.21 3.81
N ALA A 326 -6.73 12.14 2.93
CA ALA A 326 -8.03 12.76 3.16
C ALA A 326 -8.72 12.19 4.41
N LEU A 327 -8.65 10.88 4.60
CA LEU A 327 -9.15 10.21 5.81
C LEU A 327 -8.37 10.64 7.05
N ALA A 328 -7.06 10.85 6.94
CA ALA A 328 -6.21 11.32 8.03
C ALA A 328 -6.61 12.72 8.51
N PHE A 329 -6.80 13.67 7.60
CA PHE A 329 -7.27 15.01 7.95
C PHE A 329 -8.64 14.97 8.63
N ARG A 330 -9.59 14.20 8.07
CA ARG A 330 -10.92 14.04 8.66
C ARG A 330 -10.89 13.42 10.06
N ALA A 331 -10.05 12.41 10.26
CA ALA A 331 -9.88 11.75 11.56
C ALA A 331 -9.24 12.71 12.58
N ALA A 332 -8.25 13.49 12.16
CA ALA A 332 -7.61 14.50 13.01
C ALA A 332 -8.60 15.58 13.47
N ASP A 333 -9.43 16.12 12.56
CA ASP A 333 -10.47 17.09 12.92
C ASP A 333 -11.45 16.53 13.95
N HIS A 334 -11.90 15.29 13.75
CA HIS A 334 -12.79 14.62 14.71
C HIS A 334 -12.11 14.39 16.06
N LEU A 335 -10.85 13.93 16.07
CA LEU A 335 -10.07 13.72 17.28
C LEU A 335 -9.89 15.03 18.07
N ILE A 336 -9.59 16.14 17.39
CA ILE A 336 -9.45 17.47 18.02
C ILE A 336 -10.78 17.91 18.65
N GLN A 337 -11.90 17.71 17.96
CA GLN A 337 -13.22 18.04 18.51
C GLN A 337 -13.57 17.18 19.73
N ALA A 338 -13.30 15.87 19.67
CA ALA A 338 -13.48 14.96 20.79
C ALA A 338 -12.62 15.38 22.00
N ALA A 339 -11.35 15.77 21.77
CA ALA A 339 -10.44 16.21 22.82
C ALA A 339 -10.91 17.49 23.51
N ARG A 340 -11.45 18.44 22.75
CA ARG A 340 -12.05 19.68 23.30
C ARG A 340 -13.28 19.41 24.16
N LYS A 341 -14.00 18.33 23.89
CA LYS A 341 -15.18 17.90 24.68
C LYS A 341 -14.81 17.02 25.88
N GLY A 342 -13.57 16.56 25.99
CA GLY A 342 -13.14 15.59 27.01
C GLY A 342 -13.53 14.14 26.69
N ASP A 343 -13.92 13.84 25.45
CA ASP A 343 -14.31 12.49 25.02
C ASP A 343 -13.09 11.56 24.81
N VAL A 344 -11.91 12.15 24.60
CA VAL A 344 -10.59 11.50 24.47
C VAL A 344 -9.58 12.08 25.45
#